data_AF-I1JWV0-F1
#
_entry.id   AF-I1JWV0-F1
#
_cell.length_a   1.000
_cell.length_b   1.000
_cell.length_c   1.000
_cell.angle_alpha   90.00
_cell.angle_beta   90.00
_cell.angle_gamma   90.00
#
_symmetry.space_group_name_H-M   'P 1'
#
loop_
_entity.id
_entity.type
_entity.pdbx_description
1 polymer ?
#
loop_
_entity_poly.entity_id
_entity_poly.type
_entity_poly.pdbx_seq_one_letter_code
_entity_poly.pdbx_strand_id
1 'polypeptide(L)'
;MSEKIMVHSRFIFCVMIISMFLLSLSSIFLLQFSSHSLIPRSALELILVNNASLYFMPNLKREQILLPPSGDSNFQSQKPRESDCHASDLSQKTTSVGQQMNMASHPTRPLLKVFMYDLPPEFHFGLLGWKGSVNQTWPEVDNPERIPRYPGGLNLQHSMEYWLTLDLLSSKVGQPCTAIRVQDSSQADVIFVPFFSSLSYNRHSKLNGQEKVSLNKRLQDRLVQFLMGRKEWKRSGGKDHLIVAHHPNSLLDARRRLGAAMLVLADFGRYPVELANIKKDIIAPYRHLVGTIPRAESASFEKRTTLVYFQGAIYRKDLNYHIETLGRSHSPRTVLPPQR
;
A
#
# COMPACT_ATOMS: atom_id res chain seq x y z
N MET A 1 -49.71 23.98 -47.01
CA MET A 1 -48.35 24.39 -46.55
C MET A 1 -48.19 24.41 -45.01
N SER A 2 -49.19 24.01 -44.21
CA SER A 2 -49.20 24.16 -42.74
C SER A 2 -48.74 22.91 -41.96
N GLU A 3 -48.98 21.70 -42.46
CA GLU A 3 -48.69 20.45 -41.71
C GLU A 3 -47.20 20.18 -41.47
N LYS A 4 -46.32 20.57 -42.39
CA LYS A 4 -44.87 20.33 -42.28
C LYS A 4 -44.22 21.14 -41.14
N ILE A 5 -44.79 22.29 -40.79
CA ILE A 5 -44.29 23.17 -39.71
C ILE A 5 -44.71 22.64 -38.34
N MET A 6 -45.91 22.05 -38.26
CA MET A 6 -46.47 21.53 -37.00
C MET A 6 -45.73 20.30 -36.47
N VAL A 7 -45.22 19.43 -37.36
CA VAL A 7 -44.41 18.25 -36.98
C VAL A 7 -43.05 18.67 -36.42
N HIS A 8 -42.43 19.71 -36.99
CA HIS A 8 -41.14 20.22 -36.56
C HIS A 8 -41.20 20.85 -35.17
N SER A 9 -42.29 21.57 -34.87
CA SER A 9 -42.55 22.17 -33.55
C SER A 9 -42.75 21.11 -32.46
N ARG A 10 -43.49 20.04 -32.75
CA ARG A 10 -43.70 18.92 -31.80
C ARG A 10 -42.43 18.13 -31.53
N PHE A 11 -41.58 17.96 -32.54
CA PHE A 11 -40.28 17.30 -32.38
C PHE A 11 -39.34 18.13 -31.49
N ILE A 12 -39.24 19.45 -31.73
CA ILE A 12 -38.42 20.34 -30.89
C ILE A 12 -38.92 20.36 -29.45
N PHE A 13 -40.25 20.39 -29.25
CA PHE A 13 -40.84 20.32 -27.92
C PHE A 13 -40.49 19.01 -27.18
N CYS A 14 -40.56 17.86 -27.85
CA CYS A 14 -40.12 16.58 -27.25
C CYS A 14 -38.64 16.59 -26.86
N VAL A 15 -37.76 17.12 -27.71
CA VAL A 15 -36.32 17.19 -27.42
C VAL A 15 -36.04 18.09 -26.21
N MET A 16 -36.76 19.21 -26.10
CA MET A 16 -36.65 20.12 -24.95
C MET A 16 -37.08 19.45 -23.63
N ILE A 17 -38.18 18.70 -23.64
CA ILE A 17 -38.67 17.98 -22.45
C ILE A 17 -37.68 16.89 -22.03
N ILE A 18 -37.16 16.12 -22.99
CA ILE A 18 -36.15 15.07 -22.71
C ILE A 18 -34.87 15.70 -22.13
N SER A 19 -34.41 16.82 -22.70
CA SER A 19 -33.23 17.54 -22.21
C SER A 19 -33.41 18.04 -20.77
N MET A 20 -34.56 18.63 -20.46
CA MET A 20 -34.90 19.08 -19.10
C MET A 20 -34.99 17.94 -18.09
N PHE A 21 -35.53 16.80 -18.51
CA PHE A 21 -35.59 15.59 -17.69
C PHE A 21 -34.18 15.06 -17.37
N LEU A 22 -33.30 14.98 -18.37
CA LEU A 22 -31.91 14.55 -18.17
C LEU A 22 -31.11 15.52 -17.28
N LEU A 23 -31.36 16.83 -17.40
CA LEU A 23 -30.73 17.86 -16.57
C LEU A 23 -31.21 17.80 -15.11
N SER A 24 -32.48 17.48 -14.91
CA SER A 24 -33.05 17.29 -13.57
C SER A 24 -32.49 16.03 -12.92
N LEU A 25 -32.39 14.93 -13.68
CA LEU A 25 -31.81 13.68 -13.20
C LEU A 25 -30.33 13.85 -12.84
N SER A 26 -29.54 14.55 -13.66
CA SER A 26 -28.13 14.82 -13.36
C SER A 26 -27.96 15.69 -12.11
N SER A 27 -28.84 16.68 -11.92
CA SER A 27 -28.85 17.54 -10.73
C SER A 27 -29.18 16.75 -9.46
N ILE A 28 -30.14 15.83 -9.53
CA ILE A 28 -30.51 14.95 -8.41
C ILE A 28 -29.35 13.98 -8.09
N PHE A 29 -28.69 13.41 -9.10
CA PHE A 29 -27.51 12.57 -8.89
C PHE A 29 -26.38 13.35 -8.21
N LEU A 30 -26.09 14.57 -8.66
CA LEU A 30 -25.07 15.43 -8.04
C LEU A 30 -25.42 15.79 -6.58
N LEU A 31 -26.70 16.06 -6.29
CA LEU A 31 -27.18 16.32 -4.92
C LEU A 31 -27.12 15.07 -4.02
N GLN A 32 -27.43 13.89 -4.56
CA GLN A 32 -27.36 12.64 -3.81
C GLN A 32 -25.90 12.23 -3.51
N PHE A 33 -24.96 12.54 -4.41
CA PHE A 33 -23.52 12.38 -4.16
C PHE A 33 -22.96 13.46 -3.23
N SER A 34 -23.46 14.70 -3.26
CA SER A 34 -23.01 15.76 -2.35
C SER A 34 -23.53 15.59 -0.91
N SER A 35 -24.68 14.92 -0.73
CA SER A 35 -25.30 14.66 0.56
C SER A 35 -24.57 13.61 1.41
N HIS A 36 -23.65 12.83 0.82
CA HIS A 36 -22.72 12.00 1.58
C HIS A 36 -21.42 12.78 1.85
N SER A 37 -21.53 13.83 2.66
CA SER A 37 -20.40 14.59 3.18
C SER A 37 -19.57 13.74 4.17
N LEU A 38 -18.76 12.82 3.64
CA LEU A 38 -17.73 12.07 4.37
C LEU A 38 -16.49 12.93 4.59
N ILE A 39 -16.67 14.09 5.21
CA ILE A 39 -15.59 14.94 5.70
C ILE A 39 -15.82 15.17 7.19
N PRO A 40 -15.06 14.50 8.08
CA PRO A 40 -15.00 14.88 9.49
C PRO A 40 -14.54 16.34 9.57
N ARG A 41 -15.23 17.16 10.36
CA ARG A 41 -14.97 18.60 10.53
C ARG A 41 -13.49 18.93 10.82
N SER A 42 -12.77 18.01 11.44
CA SER A 42 -11.32 18.10 11.71
C SER A 42 -10.44 18.15 10.45
N ALA A 43 -10.82 17.46 9.37
CA ALA A 43 -10.07 17.50 8.11
C ALA A 43 -10.28 18.82 7.37
N LEU A 44 -11.44 19.45 7.55
CA LEU A 44 -11.78 20.74 6.96
C LEU A 44 -11.01 21.88 7.67
N GLU A 45 -10.84 21.79 9.00
CA GLU A 45 -10.02 22.74 9.75
C GLU A 45 -8.53 22.65 9.41
N LEU A 46 -7.98 21.45 9.17
CA LEU A 46 -6.58 21.31 8.72
C LEU A 46 -6.34 21.95 7.35
N ILE A 47 -7.31 21.83 6.43
CA ILE A 47 -7.23 22.44 5.10
C ILE A 47 -7.38 23.97 5.18
N LEU A 48 -8.25 24.47 6.07
CA LEU A 48 -8.44 25.92 6.26
C LEU A 48 -7.23 26.58 6.94
N VAL A 49 -6.62 25.92 7.93
CA VAL A 49 -5.41 26.42 8.62
C VAL A 49 -4.23 26.50 7.65
N ASN A 50 -4.13 25.58 6.69
CA ASN A 50 -3.02 25.57 5.73
C ASN A 50 -3.12 26.71 4.70
N ASN A 51 -4.34 27.11 4.31
CA ASN A 51 -4.56 28.25 3.40
C ASN A 51 -4.28 29.61 4.04
N ALA A 52 -4.22 29.69 5.38
CA ALA A 52 -3.93 30.92 6.11
C ALA A 52 -2.45 31.08 6.51
N SER A 53 -1.59 30.08 6.28
CA SER A 53 -0.19 30.08 6.77
C SER A 53 0.88 30.46 5.73
N LEU A 54 0.49 31.25 4.71
CA LEU A 54 1.41 31.80 3.71
C LEU A 54 2.39 32.88 4.25
N TYR A 55 2.75 32.89 5.54
CA TYR A 55 3.84 33.71 6.08
C TYR A 55 4.40 33.12 7.37
N PHE A 56 5.27 32.12 7.31
CA PHE A 56 6.24 31.87 8.38
C PHE A 56 7.49 31.16 7.83
N MET A 57 8.53 31.96 7.53
CA MET A 57 9.91 31.51 7.62
C MET A 57 10.40 31.84 9.04
N PRO A 58 11.13 30.94 9.69
CA PRO A 58 12.46 31.35 10.12
C PRO A 58 13.55 30.30 9.87
N ASN A 59 14.69 30.85 9.47
CA ASN A 59 16.03 30.27 9.39
C ASN A 59 16.37 29.24 10.49
N LEU A 60 16.94 28.09 10.12
CA LEU A 60 18.02 27.49 10.90
C LEU A 60 19.01 26.67 10.04
N LYS A 61 20.25 27.19 10.05
CA LYS A 61 21.56 26.68 9.62
C LYS A 61 21.65 25.40 8.77
N ARG A 62 22.11 25.62 7.54
CA ARG A 62 22.78 24.65 6.65
C ARG A 62 24.13 24.25 7.27
N GLU A 63 24.24 23.03 7.78
CA GLU A 63 25.53 22.35 7.92
C GLU A 63 25.77 21.47 6.70
N GLN A 64 26.86 21.75 6.00
CA GLN A 64 27.37 20.94 4.90
C GLN A 64 27.98 19.67 5.49
N ILE A 65 27.37 18.51 5.25
CA ILE A 65 28.04 17.22 5.48
C ILE A 65 28.66 16.77 4.15
N LEU A 66 29.98 16.79 4.15
CA LEU A 66 30.88 16.30 3.11
C LEU A 66 30.59 14.82 2.80
N LEU A 67 30.49 14.47 1.52
CA LEU A 67 30.52 13.07 1.06
C LEU A 67 31.92 12.49 1.30
N PRO A 68 32.08 11.31 1.92
CA PRO A 68 33.33 10.56 1.82
C PRO A 68 33.37 9.72 0.53
N PRO A 69 34.56 9.44 -0.01
CA PRO A 69 34.73 8.81 -1.30
C PRO A 69 34.46 7.30 -1.25
N SER A 70 34.05 6.79 -2.41
CA SER A 70 33.99 5.37 -2.77
C SER A 70 35.30 4.65 -2.40
N GLY A 71 35.21 3.74 -1.44
CA GLY A 71 36.28 2.82 -1.07
C GLY A 71 35.73 1.41 -0.93
N ASP A 72 36.23 0.51 -1.76
CA ASP A 72 36.00 -0.94 -1.69
C ASP A 72 36.29 -1.47 -0.28
N SER A 73 35.35 -2.21 0.30
CA SER A 73 35.63 -3.02 1.49
C SER A 73 34.82 -4.32 1.49
N ASN A 74 35.59 -5.39 1.53
CA ASN A 74 35.21 -6.80 1.48
C ASN A 74 34.04 -7.17 2.40
N PHE A 75 33.03 -7.82 1.81
CA PHE A 75 31.88 -8.37 2.53
C PHE A 75 32.27 -9.70 3.18
N GLN A 76 32.75 -9.65 4.43
CA GLN A 76 32.95 -10.85 5.24
C GLN A 76 31.61 -11.28 5.83
N SER A 77 31.12 -12.42 5.34
CA SER A 77 29.88 -13.08 5.75
C SER A 77 29.92 -13.42 7.24
N GLN A 78 29.17 -12.69 8.06
CA GLN A 78 28.86 -13.10 9.44
C GLN A 78 27.44 -13.67 9.49
N LYS A 79 27.39 -14.92 9.96
CA LYS A 79 26.21 -15.76 10.19
C LYS A 79 25.17 -15.03 11.06
N PRO A 80 23.87 -14.99 10.71
CA PRO A 80 22.85 -14.51 11.64
C PRO A 80 22.75 -15.50 12.79
N ARG A 81 23.03 -15.04 14.02
CA ARG A 81 22.72 -15.80 15.24
C ARG A 81 21.20 -15.76 15.46
N GLU A 82 20.62 -16.93 15.65
CA GLU A 82 19.27 -17.11 16.21
C GLU A 82 19.15 -16.32 17.52
N SER A 83 18.01 -15.66 17.70
CA SER A 83 17.68 -14.99 18.96
C SER A 83 16.17 -14.85 19.07
N ASP A 84 15.60 -15.76 19.85
CA ASP A 84 14.24 -15.71 20.37
C ASP A 84 13.90 -14.36 21.01
N CYS A 85 12.64 -13.96 20.87
CA CYS A 85 12.09 -12.79 21.54
C CYS A 85 11.87 -13.11 23.03
N HIS A 86 12.92 -13.10 23.84
CA HIS A 86 12.77 -13.16 25.29
C HIS A 86 12.50 -11.79 25.89
N ALA A 87 11.43 -11.73 26.67
CA ALA A 87 11.07 -10.62 27.54
C ALA A 87 12.15 -10.41 28.61
N SER A 88 12.37 -9.15 28.98
CA SER A 88 13.23 -8.77 30.08
C SER A 88 12.58 -9.21 31.40
N ASP A 89 13.11 -10.28 32.00
CA ASP A 89 12.75 -10.69 33.36
C ASP A 89 13.29 -9.66 34.37
N LEU A 90 12.38 -8.99 35.06
CA LEU A 90 12.71 -8.19 36.23
C LEU A 90 12.73 -9.13 37.44
N SER A 91 13.93 -9.42 37.92
CA SER A 91 14.19 -10.14 39.16
C SER A 91 13.32 -9.66 40.32
N GLN A 92 12.50 -10.56 40.89
CA GLN A 92 11.96 -10.38 42.24
C GLN A 92 12.29 -11.60 43.10
N LYS A 93 13.07 -11.27 44.12
CA LYS A 93 13.53 -12.09 45.23
C LYS A 93 12.33 -12.67 45.98
N THR A 94 12.32 -13.98 46.17
CA THR A 94 11.31 -14.71 46.94
C THR A 94 11.42 -14.38 48.44
N THR A 95 10.30 -13.96 49.03
CA THR A 95 9.97 -14.26 50.43
C THR A 95 8.46 -14.37 50.55
N SER A 96 8.03 -15.44 51.22
CA SER A 96 6.67 -15.96 51.35
C SER A 96 5.69 -15.04 52.06
N VAL A 97 4.42 -15.09 51.66
CA VAL A 97 3.22 -15.43 52.46
C VAL A 97 1.99 -14.85 51.74
N GLY A 98 0.92 -15.65 51.67
CA GLY A 98 -0.20 -15.46 50.76
C GLY A 98 -1.02 -14.19 50.99
N GLN A 99 -1.44 -13.60 49.88
CA GLN A 99 -2.63 -12.76 49.78
C GLN A 99 -3.14 -12.82 48.34
N GLN A 100 -4.41 -13.21 48.23
CA GLN A 100 -5.20 -13.22 47.01
C GLN A 100 -5.31 -11.78 46.48
N MET A 101 -4.47 -11.42 45.52
CA MET A 101 -4.58 -10.15 44.79
C MET A 101 -5.12 -10.42 43.40
N ASN A 102 -6.28 -9.82 43.15
CA ASN A 102 -6.83 -9.57 41.82
C ASN A 102 -5.70 -9.06 40.91
N MET A 103 -5.24 -9.90 39.99
CA MET A 103 -4.46 -9.48 38.84
C MET A 103 -5.37 -8.58 38.02
N ALA A 104 -5.29 -7.27 38.28
CA ALA A 104 -5.69 -6.26 37.32
C ALA A 104 -4.80 -6.48 36.09
N SER A 105 -5.28 -7.28 35.15
CA SER A 105 -4.65 -7.48 33.86
C SER A 105 -4.45 -6.09 33.26
N HIS A 106 -3.19 -5.69 33.06
CA HIS A 106 -2.86 -4.55 32.21
C HIS A 106 -3.72 -4.63 30.94
N PRO A 107 -4.41 -3.55 30.54
CA PRO A 107 -5.29 -3.59 29.39
C PRO A 107 -4.47 -4.06 28.18
N THR A 108 -4.72 -5.30 27.78
CA THR A 108 -4.11 -5.91 26.61
C THR A 108 -4.57 -5.06 25.44
N ARG A 109 -3.66 -4.27 24.89
CA ARG A 109 -3.97 -3.39 23.76
C ARG A 109 -4.61 -4.22 22.65
N PRO A 110 -5.59 -3.68 21.92
CA PRO A 110 -6.22 -4.44 20.85
C PRO A 110 -5.16 -4.75 19.79
N LEU A 111 -4.76 -6.02 19.72
CA LEU A 111 -3.95 -6.57 18.64
C LEU A 111 -4.75 -6.45 17.36
N LEU A 112 -4.16 -5.89 16.30
CA LEU A 112 -4.80 -5.86 14.98
C LEU A 112 -5.02 -7.29 14.49
N LYS A 113 -6.27 -7.71 14.36
CA LYS A 113 -6.63 -9.07 13.89
C LYS A 113 -6.68 -9.07 12.38
N VAL A 114 -5.82 -9.88 11.76
CA VAL A 114 -5.66 -9.92 10.31
C VAL A 114 -6.05 -11.29 9.80
N PHE A 115 -7.08 -11.36 8.96
CA PHE A 115 -7.32 -12.57 8.18
C PHE A 115 -6.47 -12.51 6.92
N MET A 116 -5.74 -13.57 6.61
CA MET A 116 -4.88 -13.65 5.43
C MET A 116 -5.36 -14.79 4.53
N TYR A 117 -5.66 -14.48 3.27
CA TYR A 117 -6.06 -15.51 2.30
C TYR A 117 -4.96 -16.52 2.05
N ASP A 118 -5.32 -17.80 2.00
CA ASP A 118 -4.46 -18.88 1.49
C ASP A 118 -4.45 -18.86 -0.05
N LEU A 119 -3.81 -17.84 -0.63
CA LEU A 119 -3.59 -17.75 -2.06
C LEU A 119 -2.62 -18.86 -2.53
N PRO A 120 -2.80 -19.43 -3.73
CA PRO A 120 -1.87 -20.41 -4.28
C PRO A 120 -0.41 -19.90 -4.34
N PRO A 121 0.60 -20.78 -4.21
CA PRO A 121 2.01 -20.39 -4.20
C PRO A 121 2.47 -19.52 -5.37
N GLU A 122 1.85 -19.64 -6.55
CA GLU A 122 2.17 -18.77 -7.70
C GLU A 122 1.93 -17.26 -7.47
N PHE A 123 1.21 -16.88 -6.41
CA PHE A 123 0.98 -15.49 -6.04
C PHE A 123 2.05 -14.95 -5.08
N HIS A 124 2.86 -15.79 -4.43
CA HIS A 124 3.79 -15.34 -3.39
C HIS A 124 5.15 -16.06 -3.43
N PHE A 125 5.48 -16.91 -2.47
CA PHE A 125 6.76 -17.62 -2.36
C PHE A 125 7.08 -18.51 -3.57
N GLY A 126 6.08 -18.99 -4.31
CA GLY A 126 6.31 -19.69 -5.59
C GLY A 126 7.00 -18.81 -6.63
N LEU A 127 6.80 -17.48 -6.59
CA LEU A 127 7.53 -16.52 -7.42
C LEU A 127 9.02 -16.44 -7.05
N LEU A 128 9.39 -16.88 -5.84
CA LEU A 128 10.76 -17.00 -5.34
C LEU A 128 11.36 -18.39 -5.59
N GLY A 129 10.66 -19.27 -6.31
CA GLY A 129 11.09 -20.64 -6.59
C GLY A 129 10.83 -21.61 -5.45
N TRP A 130 10.09 -21.20 -4.41
CA TRP A 130 9.67 -22.10 -3.36
C TRP A 130 8.71 -23.16 -3.88
N LYS A 131 8.92 -24.41 -3.47
CA LYS A 131 8.05 -25.54 -3.78
C LYS A 131 7.57 -26.14 -2.48
N GLY A 132 6.30 -25.96 -2.17
CA GLY A 132 5.65 -26.64 -1.04
C GLY A 132 5.36 -28.11 -1.35
N SER A 133 5.01 -28.86 -0.31
CA SER A 133 4.38 -30.17 -0.46
C SER A 133 2.92 -30.05 -0.90
N VAL A 134 2.28 -31.19 -1.21
CA VAL A 134 0.85 -31.22 -1.58
C VAL A 134 0.03 -30.63 -0.42
N ASN A 135 -0.83 -29.67 -0.71
CA ASN A 135 -1.63 -28.90 0.26
C ASN A 135 -0.85 -27.95 1.19
N GLN A 136 0.42 -27.64 0.88
CA GLN A 136 1.19 -26.65 1.64
C GLN A 136 1.18 -25.29 0.95
N THR A 137 0.53 -24.31 1.58
CA THR A 137 0.47 -22.94 1.05
C THR A 137 1.70 -22.10 1.45
N TRP A 138 2.29 -22.34 2.62
CA TRP A 138 3.30 -21.45 3.21
C TRP A 138 4.61 -22.16 3.55
N PRO A 139 5.77 -21.46 3.45
CA PRO A 139 7.00 -21.97 4.04
C PRO A 139 6.88 -22.04 5.57
N GLU A 140 7.63 -22.96 6.17
CA GLU A 140 7.76 -23.01 7.62
C GLU A 140 8.62 -21.83 8.08
N VAL A 141 8.03 -20.96 8.91
CA VAL A 141 8.68 -19.72 9.35
C VAL A 141 9.50 -19.88 10.64
N ASP A 142 9.35 -21.01 11.34
CA ASP A 142 10.12 -21.31 12.56
C ASP A 142 11.61 -21.57 12.26
N ASN A 143 11.94 -21.92 11.01
CA ASN A 143 13.33 -22.10 10.56
C ASN A 143 13.66 -21.12 9.42
N PRO A 144 14.47 -20.07 9.67
CA PRO A 144 14.85 -19.08 8.66
C PRO A 144 15.51 -19.65 7.41
N GLU A 145 16.17 -20.81 7.49
CA GLU A 145 16.82 -21.45 6.34
C GLU A 145 15.80 -22.04 5.36
N ARG A 146 14.57 -22.34 5.81
CA ARG A 146 13.47 -22.83 4.98
C ARG A 146 12.72 -21.71 4.26
N ILE A 147 12.98 -20.45 4.63
CA ILE A 147 12.33 -19.29 4.05
C ILE A 147 13.09 -18.86 2.78
N PRO A 148 12.42 -18.81 1.60
CA PRO A 148 13.02 -18.35 0.37
C PRO A 148 13.52 -16.90 0.51
N ARG A 149 14.81 -16.66 0.26
CA ARG A 149 15.37 -15.32 0.35
C ARG A 149 14.74 -14.39 -0.68
N TYR A 150 14.36 -13.19 -0.23
CA TYR A 150 13.90 -12.15 -1.14
C TYR A 150 15.07 -11.67 -2.03
N PRO A 151 14.85 -11.48 -3.35
CA PRO A 151 15.92 -11.09 -4.27
C PRO A 151 16.51 -9.73 -3.92
N GLY A 152 17.84 -9.64 -4.09
CA GLY A 152 18.61 -8.41 -3.90
C GLY A 152 18.42 -7.37 -5.00
N GLY A 153 19.30 -6.37 -4.99
CA GLY A 153 19.35 -5.31 -6.00
C GLY A 153 18.11 -4.42 -6.01
N LEU A 154 17.64 -4.05 -7.20
CA LEU A 154 16.47 -3.17 -7.37
C LEU A 154 15.18 -3.75 -6.78
N ASN A 155 15.08 -5.07 -6.61
CA ASN A 155 13.88 -5.69 -6.03
C ASN A 155 13.67 -5.31 -4.57
N LEU A 156 14.76 -5.08 -3.81
CA LEU A 156 14.72 -4.78 -2.38
C LEU A 156 13.86 -3.55 -2.06
N GLN A 157 13.75 -2.65 -3.03
CA GLN A 157 12.95 -1.43 -2.94
C GLN A 157 11.46 -1.70 -2.74
N HIS A 158 10.95 -2.86 -3.18
CA HIS A 158 9.53 -3.20 -3.15
C HIS A 158 9.27 -4.55 -2.46
N SER A 159 9.91 -4.77 -1.31
CA SER A 159 9.85 -6.03 -0.56
C SER A 159 8.75 -6.10 0.50
N MET A 160 7.87 -5.10 0.58
CA MET A 160 6.89 -4.96 1.67
C MET A 160 5.94 -6.17 1.78
N GLU A 161 5.44 -6.65 0.65
CA GLU A 161 4.58 -7.84 0.54
C GLU A 161 5.21 -9.10 1.16
N TYR A 162 6.52 -9.29 0.96
CA TYR A 162 7.26 -10.41 1.53
C TYR A 162 7.38 -10.30 3.06
N TRP A 163 7.79 -9.13 3.57
CA TRP A 163 7.98 -8.92 5.00
C TRP A 163 6.67 -8.96 5.79
N LEU A 164 5.61 -8.34 5.28
CA LEU A 164 4.28 -8.39 5.93
C LEU A 164 3.72 -9.81 5.98
N THR A 165 3.94 -10.60 4.93
CA THR A 165 3.49 -12.00 4.90
C THR A 165 4.23 -12.83 5.94
N LEU A 166 5.57 -12.68 6.04
CA LEU A 166 6.35 -13.37 7.06
C LEU A 166 5.99 -12.96 8.48
N ASP A 167 5.78 -11.66 8.72
CA ASP A 167 5.38 -11.15 10.04
C ASP A 167 4.05 -11.76 10.49
N LEU A 168 3.06 -11.83 9.59
CA LEU A 168 1.76 -12.47 9.87
C LEU A 168 1.87 -13.99 10.04
N LEU A 169 2.69 -14.67 9.24
CA LEU A 169 2.92 -16.11 9.38
C LEU A 169 3.61 -16.46 10.70
N SER A 170 4.51 -15.60 11.18
CA SER A 170 5.22 -15.78 12.45
C SER A 170 4.42 -15.33 13.67
N SER A 171 3.26 -14.69 13.48
CA SER A 171 2.45 -14.19 14.59
C SER A 171 1.85 -15.33 15.43
N LYS A 172 2.08 -15.32 16.75
CA LYS A 172 1.56 -16.32 17.69
C LYS A 172 0.73 -15.64 18.78
N VAL A 173 -0.38 -16.26 19.16
CA VAL A 173 -1.23 -15.80 20.28
C VAL A 173 -0.39 -15.79 21.56
N GLY A 174 -0.41 -14.67 22.29
CA GLY A 174 0.32 -14.52 23.55
C GLY A 174 1.76 -14.01 23.41
N GLN A 175 2.27 -13.82 22.18
CA GLN A 175 3.50 -13.08 21.95
C GLN A 175 3.22 -11.58 21.77
N PRO A 176 4.15 -10.69 22.16
CA PRO A 176 4.02 -9.25 21.94
C PRO A 176 4.15 -8.94 20.44
N CYS A 177 3.05 -9.08 19.71
CA CYS A 177 2.93 -8.73 18.30
C CYS A 177 2.10 -7.44 18.14
N THR A 178 2.32 -6.68 17.07
CA THR A 178 1.45 -5.52 16.74
C THR A 178 0.18 -5.96 16.01
N ALA A 179 0.29 -7.04 15.24
CA ALA A 179 -0.81 -7.67 14.50
C ALA A 179 -0.77 -9.19 14.70
N ILE A 180 -1.93 -9.83 14.62
CA ILE A 180 -2.05 -11.29 14.76
C ILE A 180 -2.88 -11.86 13.63
N ARG A 181 -2.39 -12.95 13.02
CA ARG A 181 -3.13 -13.69 12.01
C ARG A 181 -4.26 -14.47 12.68
N VAL A 182 -5.49 -14.24 12.23
CA VAL A 182 -6.68 -15.01 12.64
C VAL A 182 -7.09 -15.97 11.53
N GLN A 183 -7.68 -17.10 11.92
CA GLN A 183 -8.16 -18.12 10.98
C GLN A 183 -9.55 -17.79 10.40
N ASP A 184 -10.41 -17.12 11.16
CA ASP A 184 -11.75 -16.76 10.72
C ASP A 184 -11.82 -15.29 10.30
N SER A 185 -12.27 -15.05 9.06
CA SER A 185 -12.49 -13.72 8.50
C SER A 185 -13.61 -12.93 9.18
N SER A 186 -14.43 -13.57 10.02
CA SER A 186 -15.42 -12.89 10.87
C SER A 186 -14.80 -12.15 12.06
N GLN A 187 -13.61 -12.59 12.49
CA GLN A 187 -12.90 -12.04 13.65
C GLN A 187 -11.84 -10.99 13.27
N ALA A 188 -11.65 -10.76 11.97
CA ALA A 188 -10.60 -9.89 11.46
C ALA A 188 -11.08 -8.44 11.36
N ASP A 189 -10.17 -7.53 11.73
CA ASP A 189 -10.32 -6.09 11.52
C ASP A 189 -9.98 -5.72 10.06
N VAL A 190 -9.07 -6.47 9.44
CA VAL A 190 -8.61 -6.28 8.06
C VAL A 190 -8.29 -7.63 7.39
N ILE A 191 -8.46 -7.68 6.08
CA ILE A 191 -8.12 -8.84 5.26
C ILE A 191 -6.88 -8.55 4.44
N PHE A 192 -5.79 -9.26 4.72
CA PHE A 192 -4.57 -9.16 3.94
C PHE A 192 -4.60 -10.07 2.71
N VAL A 193 -4.23 -9.50 1.55
CA VAL A 193 -4.09 -10.23 0.28
C VAL A 193 -2.60 -10.45 -0.01
N PRO A 194 -2.07 -11.66 0.25
CA PRO A 194 -0.64 -11.95 0.13
C PRO A 194 -0.23 -12.21 -1.32
N PHE A 195 -0.49 -11.26 -2.21
CA PHE A 195 0.04 -11.28 -3.59
C PHE A 195 1.32 -10.45 -3.64
N PHE A 196 2.43 -11.08 -4.04
CA PHE A 196 3.71 -10.40 -4.23
C PHE A 196 3.72 -9.67 -5.57
N SER A 197 2.86 -8.64 -5.67
CA SER A 197 2.54 -7.95 -6.92
C SER A 197 3.74 -7.17 -7.49
N SER A 198 4.59 -6.64 -6.62
CA SER A 198 5.80 -5.94 -7.00
C SER A 198 6.82 -6.91 -7.58
N LEU A 199 7.02 -8.05 -6.91
CA LEU A 199 7.89 -9.10 -7.40
C LEU A 199 7.40 -9.72 -8.71
N SER A 200 6.08 -9.97 -8.81
CA SER A 200 5.44 -10.49 -10.01
C SER A 200 5.69 -9.57 -11.20
N TYR A 201 5.53 -8.26 -11.02
CA TYR A 201 5.86 -7.28 -12.06
C TYR A 201 7.34 -7.35 -12.44
N ASN A 202 8.25 -7.32 -11.47
CA ASN A 202 9.69 -7.29 -11.74
C ASN A 202 10.19 -8.52 -12.51
N ARG A 203 9.65 -9.71 -12.20
CA ARG A 203 10.08 -10.98 -12.81
C ARG A 203 9.32 -11.33 -14.08
N HIS A 204 8.05 -10.96 -14.17
CA HIS A 204 7.11 -11.57 -15.11
C HIS A 204 6.22 -10.57 -15.87
N SER A 205 6.58 -9.28 -15.89
CA SER A 205 5.86 -8.27 -16.69
C SER A 205 6.10 -8.38 -18.19
N LYS A 206 7.30 -8.84 -18.60
CA LYS A 206 7.66 -9.03 -20.01
C LYS A 206 7.03 -10.30 -20.58
N LEU A 207 6.80 -10.30 -21.89
CA LEU A 207 6.37 -11.48 -22.63
C LEU A 207 7.55 -12.44 -22.79
N ASN A 208 7.29 -13.74 -22.67
CA ASN A 208 8.28 -14.78 -22.88
C ASN A 208 7.99 -15.52 -24.20
N GLY A 209 8.94 -15.50 -25.13
CA GLY A 209 8.81 -16.21 -26.41
C GLY A 209 7.59 -15.77 -27.22
N GLN A 210 6.68 -16.71 -27.49
CA GLN A 210 5.47 -16.49 -28.28
C GLN A 210 4.22 -16.17 -27.43
N GLU A 211 4.36 -16.00 -26.12
CA GLU A 211 3.23 -15.67 -25.25
C GLU A 211 2.62 -14.31 -25.61
N LYS A 212 1.29 -14.26 -25.74
CA LYS A 212 0.53 -13.02 -26.00
C LYS A 212 0.26 -12.21 -24.72
N VAL A 213 0.32 -12.85 -23.56
CA VAL A 213 -0.02 -12.29 -22.25
C VAL A 213 1.06 -12.70 -21.26
N SER A 214 1.64 -11.74 -20.55
CA SER A 214 2.66 -12.02 -19.56
C SER A 214 2.09 -12.73 -18.33
N LEU A 215 2.91 -13.55 -17.66
CA LEU A 215 2.49 -14.24 -16.44
C LEU A 215 2.01 -13.25 -15.36
N ASN A 216 2.62 -12.06 -15.22
CA ASN A 216 2.15 -11.01 -14.33
C ASN A 216 0.72 -10.58 -14.63
N LYS A 217 0.37 -10.34 -15.92
CA LYS A 217 -0.99 -9.97 -16.32
C LYS A 217 -1.98 -11.09 -16.03
N ARG A 218 -1.61 -12.34 -16.35
CA ARG A 218 -2.44 -13.52 -16.05
C ARG A 218 -2.69 -13.69 -14.55
N LEU A 219 -1.68 -13.47 -13.70
CA LEU A 219 -1.84 -13.55 -12.24
C LEU A 219 -2.74 -12.43 -11.72
N GLN A 220 -2.60 -11.21 -12.23
CA GLN A 220 -3.51 -10.11 -11.89
C GLN A 220 -4.97 -10.45 -12.22
N ASP A 221 -5.25 -10.95 -13.43
CA ASP A 221 -6.61 -11.31 -13.82
C ASP A 221 -7.19 -12.41 -12.92
N ARG A 222 -6.39 -13.45 -12.62
CA ARG A 222 -6.78 -14.52 -11.70
C ARG A 222 -7.00 -14.02 -10.27
N LEU A 223 -6.19 -13.08 -9.79
CA LEU A 223 -6.37 -12.46 -8.49
C LEU A 223 -7.72 -11.76 -8.41
N VAL A 224 -8.09 -10.99 -9.44
CA VAL A 224 -9.39 -10.30 -9.43
C VAL A 224 -10.54 -11.30 -9.41
N GLN A 225 -10.48 -12.34 -10.25
CA GLN A 225 -11.52 -13.39 -10.25
C GLN A 225 -11.61 -14.09 -8.90
N PHE A 226 -10.47 -14.42 -8.29
CA PHE A 226 -10.41 -15.01 -6.96
C PHE A 226 -11.10 -14.10 -5.93
N LEU A 227 -10.65 -12.85 -5.80
CA LEU A 227 -11.13 -11.94 -4.76
C LEU A 227 -12.62 -11.63 -4.92
N MET A 228 -13.07 -11.25 -6.12
CA MET A 228 -14.48 -10.91 -6.36
C MET A 228 -15.42 -12.12 -6.18
N GLY A 229 -14.90 -13.35 -6.26
CA GLY A 229 -15.64 -14.57 -5.95
C GLY A 229 -15.83 -14.83 -4.45
N ARG A 230 -15.01 -14.23 -3.57
CA ARG A 230 -15.00 -14.49 -2.13
C ARG A 230 -16.14 -13.79 -1.40
N LYS A 231 -16.66 -14.46 -0.36
CA LYS A 231 -17.74 -13.91 0.50
C LYS A 231 -17.28 -12.62 1.20
N GLU A 232 -16.01 -12.56 1.61
CA GLU A 232 -15.49 -11.40 2.31
C GLU A 232 -15.42 -10.17 1.40
N TRP A 233 -14.99 -10.34 0.14
CA TRP A 233 -15.01 -9.24 -0.84
C TRP A 233 -16.42 -8.75 -1.12
N LYS A 234 -17.38 -9.68 -1.29
CA LYS A 234 -18.78 -9.34 -1.52
C LYS A 234 -19.41 -8.61 -0.33
N ARG A 235 -19.01 -8.93 0.91
CA ARG A 235 -19.48 -8.31 2.15
C ARG A 235 -19.09 -6.83 2.25
N SER A 236 -17.82 -6.50 1.98
CA SER A 236 -17.28 -5.15 2.19
C SER A 236 -17.16 -4.32 0.91
N GLY A 237 -17.36 -4.94 -0.26
CA GLY A 237 -16.99 -4.36 -1.54
C GLY A 237 -15.48 -4.20 -1.72
N GLY A 238 -14.67 -4.96 -0.97
CA GLY A 238 -13.21 -4.88 -1.01
C GLY A 238 -12.59 -3.85 -0.05
N LYS A 239 -13.39 -3.06 0.67
CA LYS A 239 -12.90 -1.92 1.47
C LYS A 239 -12.06 -2.32 2.69
N ASP A 240 -12.29 -3.52 3.22
CA ASP A 240 -11.52 -4.10 4.33
C ASP A 240 -10.33 -4.94 3.84
N HIS A 241 -10.05 -4.95 2.53
CA HIS A 241 -8.90 -5.64 1.95
C HIS A 241 -7.68 -4.74 1.87
N LEU A 242 -6.54 -5.25 2.33
CA LEU A 242 -5.22 -4.63 2.19
C LEU A 242 -4.44 -5.35 1.09
N ILE A 243 -4.08 -4.60 0.04
CA ILE A 243 -3.33 -5.12 -1.11
C ILE A 243 -2.05 -4.32 -1.29
N VAL A 244 -0.90 -4.99 -1.33
CA VAL A 244 0.38 -4.33 -1.59
C VAL A 244 0.56 -4.13 -3.09
N ALA A 245 0.77 -2.88 -3.49
CA ALA A 245 1.08 -2.45 -4.85
C ALA A 245 2.22 -1.42 -4.84
N HIS A 246 3.28 -1.75 -4.09
CA HIS A 246 4.35 -0.83 -3.76
C HIS A 246 5.19 -0.46 -5.00
N HIS A 247 5.47 -1.41 -5.89
CA HIS A 247 6.04 -1.05 -7.19
C HIS A 247 5.00 -0.25 -7.99
N PRO A 248 5.33 0.93 -8.55
CA PRO A 248 4.34 1.81 -9.15
C PRO A 248 3.69 1.27 -10.44
N ASN A 249 4.25 0.21 -11.02
CA ASN A 249 3.68 -0.56 -12.14
C ASN A 249 3.11 -1.93 -11.72
N SER A 250 3.12 -2.26 -10.44
CA SER A 250 2.39 -3.44 -9.96
C SER A 250 0.88 -3.19 -10.06
N LEU A 251 0.11 -4.26 -10.23
CA LEU A 251 -1.35 -4.22 -10.38
C LEU A 251 -1.87 -3.31 -11.52
N LEU A 252 -1.08 -2.93 -12.52
CA LEU A 252 -1.54 -2.02 -13.58
C LEU A 252 -2.85 -2.44 -14.25
N ASP A 253 -3.04 -3.75 -14.47
CA ASP A 253 -4.22 -4.34 -15.10
C ASP A 253 -5.38 -4.55 -14.11
N ALA A 254 -5.08 -4.81 -12.84
CA ALA A 254 -6.08 -5.12 -11.81
C ALA A 254 -6.54 -3.90 -11.00
N ARG A 255 -5.73 -2.83 -10.90
CA ARG A 255 -5.91 -1.74 -9.92
C ARG A 255 -7.25 -1.02 -10.05
N ARG A 256 -7.81 -0.90 -11.25
CA ARG A 256 -9.15 -0.29 -11.44
C ARG A 256 -10.25 -1.17 -10.84
N ARG A 257 -10.15 -2.49 -10.99
CA ARG A 257 -11.13 -3.46 -10.48
C ARG A 257 -10.99 -3.68 -8.98
N LEU A 258 -9.78 -3.54 -8.44
CA LEU A 258 -9.46 -3.71 -7.02
C LEU A 258 -9.32 -2.39 -6.25
N GLY A 259 -9.60 -1.24 -6.88
CA GLY A 259 -9.29 0.08 -6.32
C GLY A 259 -10.10 0.48 -5.08
N ALA A 260 -11.18 -0.25 -4.77
CA ALA A 260 -11.93 -0.08 -3.53
C ALA A 260 -11.14 -0.54 -2.28
N ALA A 261 -10.13 -1.40 -2.46
CA ALA A 261 -9.25 -1.85 -1.39
C ALA A 261 -8.33 -0.75 -0.88
N MET A 262 -7.82 -0.96 0.33
CA MET A 262 -6.68 -0.22 0.87
C MET A 262 -5.42 -0.71 0.17
N LEU A 263 -4.72 0.21 -0.49
CA LEU A 263 -3.49 -0.09 -1.20
C LEU A 263 -2.28 0.35 -0.37
N VAL A 264 -1.25 -0.51 -0.31
CA VAL A 264 0.08 -0.11 0.15
C VAL A 264 0.90 0.31 -1.07
N LEU A 265 1.24 1.59 -1.16
CA LEU A 265 1.86 2.23 -2.33
C LEU A 265 3.19 2.87 -1.94
N ALA A 266 4.07 3.11 -2.90
CA ALA A 266 5.29 3.89 -2.67
C ALA A 266 5.03 5.41 -2.72
N ASP A 267 4.09 5.83 -3.56
CA ASP A 267 3.65 7.21 -3.73
C ASP A 267 2.27 7.26 -4.41
N PHE A 268 1.64 8.44 -4.42
CA PHE A 268 0.39 8.69 -5.14
C PHE A 268 0.58 9.18 -6.58
N GLY A 269 1.82 9.32 -7.04
CA GLY A 269 2.16 10.05 -8.26
C GLY A 269 1.66 9.38 -9.54
N ARG A 270 1.50 8.05 -9.57
CA ARG A 270 1.05 7.30 -10.78
C ARG A 270 -0.43 6.92 -10.78
N TYR A 271 -1.21 7.47 -9.85
CA TYR A 271 -2.57 7.06 -9.60
C TYR A 271 -3.53 8.26 -9.70
N PRO A 272 -4.71 8.10 -10.33
CA PRO A 272 -5.81 9.04 -10.19
C PRO A 272 -6.26 9.16 -8.72
N VAL A 273 -6.81 10.31 -8.33
CA VAL A 273 -7.21 10.61 -6.93
C VAL A 273 -8.33 9.68 -6.47
N GLU A 274 -9.20 9.31 -7.38
CA GLU A 274 -10.34 8.43 -7.15
C GLU A 274 -9.88 7.00 -6.84
N LEU A 275 -8.72 6.61 -7.38
CA LEU A 275 -8.18 5.27 -7.25
C LEU A 275 -7.23 5.12 -6.05
N ALA A 276 -6.38 6.12 -5.82
CA ALA A 276 -5.48 6.13 -4.67
C ALA A 276 -5.46 7.49 -3.96
N ASN A 277 -5.65 7.50 -2.64
CA ASN A 277 -5.67 8.70 -1.82
C ASN A 277 -5.41 8.44 -0.33
N ILE A 278 -5.03 9.49 0.38
CA ILE A 278 -4.66 9.47 1.81
C ILE A 278 -5.81 9.05 2.75
N LYS A 279 -7.08 9.09 2.30
CA LYS A 279 -8.21 8.69 3.15
C LYS A 279 -8.30 7.18 3.34
N LYS A 280 -7.72 6.39 2.44
CA LYS A 280 -7.81 4.92 2.47
C LYS A 280 -6.50 4.18 2.28
N ASP A 281 -5.52 4.78 1.60
CA ASP A 281 -4.29 4.09 1.20
C ASP A 281 -3.11 4.44 2.09
N ILE A 282 -2.16 3.52 2.14
CA ILE A 282 -0.99 3.58 3.00
C ILE A 282 0.24 3.81 2.11
N ILE A 283 1.04 4.82 2.44
CA ILE A 283 2.34 5.00 1.80
C ILE A 283 3.41 4.28 2.63
N ALA A 284 4.08 3.33 1.98
CA ALA A 284 5.30 2.72 2.50
C ALA A 284 6.52 3.37 1.82
N PRO A 285 7.60 3.63 2.55
CA PRO A 285 8.80 4.19 1.95
C PRO A 285 9.58 3.15 1.15
N TYR A 286 10.28 3.61 0.12
CA TYR A 286 11.34 2.82 -0.50
C TYR A 286 12.43 2.48 0.52
N ARG A 287 12.87 1.22 0.54
CA ARG A 287 13.89 0.73 1.49
C ARG A 287 15.15 1.63 1.56
N HIS A 288 15.59 2.21 0.44
CA HIS A 288 16.80 3.01 0.38
C HIS A 288 16.62 4.47 0.84
N LEU A 289 15.37 4.93 1.02
CA LEU A 289 15.07 6.30 1.45
C LEU A 289 14.97 6.45 2.97
N VAL A 290 14.80 5.34 3.70
CA VAL A 290 14.61 5.38 5.15
C VAL A 290 15.62 4.45 5.82
N GLY A 291 16.43 5.04 6.69
CA GLY A 291 17.37 4.30 7.53
C GLY A 291 16.64 3.34 8.46
N THR A 292 17.21 2.16 8.69
CA THR A 292 16.68 1.23 9.70
C THR A 292 17.13 1.70 11.07
N ILE A 293 16.18 1.96 11.96
CA ILE A 293 16.49 2.25 13.38
C ILE A 293 16.77 0.91 14.08
N PRO A 294 17.94 0.72 14.71
CA PRO A 294 18.23 -0.48 15.48
C PRO A 294 17.14 -0.75 16.52
N ARG A 295 16.80 -2.02 16.76
CA ARG A 295 15.71 -2.37 17.71
C ARG A 295 15.93 -1.76 19.10
N ALA A 296 17.18 -1.75 19.56
CA ALA A 296 17.57 -1.18 20.86
C ALA A 296 17.35 0.34 20.96
N GLU A 297 17.36 1.03 19.81
CA GLU A 297 17.18 2.49 19.71
C GLU A 297 15.76 2.87 19.28
N SER A 298 14.96 1.88 18.90
CA SER A 298 13.60 2.10 18.44
C SER A 298 12.70 2.46 19.62
N ALA A 299 12.03 3.61 19.52
CA ALA A 299 11.01 4.00 20.48
C ALA A 299 9.96 2.88 20.63
N SER A 300 9.56 2.58 21.87
CA SER A 300 8.42 1.71 22.16
C SER A 300 7.19 2.23 21.43
N PHE A 301 6.23 1.36 21.08
CA PHE A 301 5.03 1.75 20.33
C PHE A 301 4.34 3.01 20.90
N GLU A 302 4.17 3.11 22.23
CA GLU A 302 3.55 4.28 22.89
C GLU A 302 4.35 5.59 22.78
N LYS A 303 5.64 5.50 22.54
CA LYS A 303 6.51 6.66 22.35
C LYS A 303 6.54 7.12 20.89
N ARG A 304 5.92 6.37 19.97
CA ARG A 304 5.80 6.73 18.56
C ARG A 304 4.57 7.62 18.35
N THR A 305 4.70 8.89 18.70
CA THR A 305 3.61 9.88 18.63
C THR A 305 3.24 10.29 17.21
N THR A 306 4.16 10.12 16.26
CA THR A 306 3.95 10.43 14.84
C THR A 306 3.74 9.13 14.05
N LEU A 307 2.51 8.92 13.55
CA LEU A 307 2.16 7.75 12.75
C LEU A 307 2.67 7.84 11.30
N VAL A 308 2.78 9.06 10.74
CA VAL A 308 3.11 9.27 9.34
C VAL A 308 4.07 10.45 9.17
N TYR A 309 5.21 10.19 8.52
CA TYR A 309 6.18 11.21 8.12
C TYR A 309 6.22 11.25 6.60
N PHE A 310 5.84 12.39 6.01
CA PHE A 310 5.93 12.60 4.56
C PHE A 310 7.17 13.44 4.27
N GLN A 311 8.11 12.85 3.53
CA GLN A 311 9.21 13.57 2.90
C GLN A 311 9.15 13.29 1.40
N GLY A 312 8.84 14.31 0.61
CA GLY A 312 8.65 14.18 -0.83
C GLY A 312 7.84 15.32 -1.44
N ALA A 313 7.65 15.27 -2.76
CA ALA A 313 6.85 16.24 -3.47
C ALA A 313 5.35 16.08 -3.12
N ILE A 314 4.67 17.20 -2.87
CA ILE A 314 3.23 17.24 -2.54
C ILE A 314 2.32 17.17 -3.78
N TYR A 315 2.89 17.17 -4.97
CA TYR A 315 2.16 17.17 -6.24
C TYR A 315 2.22 15.79 -6.89
N ARG A 316 1.08 15.33 -7.43
CA ARG A 316 1.03 14.13 -8.27
C ARG A 316 1.73 14.42 -9.59
N LYS A 317 2.40 13.40 -10.14
CA LYS A 317 2.97 13.51 -11.48
C LYS A 317 1.81 13.40 -12.46
N ASP A 318 1.44 14.51 -13.10
CA ASP A 318 0.47 14.47 -14.19
C ASP A 318 1.00 13.53 -15.28
N LEU A 319 0.31 12.39 -15.46
CA LEU A 319 0.55 11.51 -16.59
C LEU A 319 -0.02 12.20 -17.83
N ASN A 320 0.70 13.20 -18.36
CA ASN A 320 0.50 13.61 -19.74
C ASN A 320 0.80 12.39 -20.61
N TYR A 321 -0.26 11.77 -21.11
CA TYR A 321 -0.17 10.79 -22.19
C TYR A 321 0.53 11.49 -23.36
N HIS A 322 1.79 11.13 -23.63
CA HIS A 322 2.43 11.50 -24.88
C HIS A 322 1.69 10.78 -26.01
N ILE A 323 0.79 11.52 -26.67
CA ILE A 323 0.42 11.26 -28.05
C ILE A 323 1.70 11.33 -28.88
N GLU A 324 1.87 10.36 -29.76
CA GLU A 324 2.98 10.21 -30.70
C GLU A 324 3.40 11.55 -31.34
N THR A 325 4.69 11.83 -31.30
CA THR A 325 5.32 12.61 -32.37
C THR A 325 6.48 11.81 -32.93
N LEU A 326 6.26 11.28 -34.14
CA LEU A 326 7.33 11.02 -35.10
C LEU A 326 8.27 12.22 -35.16
N GLY A 327 9.58 11.96 -35.22
CA GLY A 327 10.55 12.93 -35.71
C GLY A 327 11.74 13.17 -34.78
N ARG A 328 12.90 12.62 -35.17
CA ARG A 328 14.23 13.09 -34.73
C ARG A 328 14.35 14.60 -34.90
N SER A 329 14.89 15.31 -33.90
CA SER A 329 16.03 16.23 -34.07
C SER A 329 16.55 16.72 -32.71
N HIS A 330 17.71 17.38 -32.73
CA HIS A 330 18.72 17.46 -31.69
C HIS A 330 18.38 18.22 -30.40
N SER A 331 19.06 17.80 -29.32
CA SER A 331 19.20 18.54 -28.06
C SER A 331 20.19 19.71 -28.21
N PRO A 332 19.88 20.91 -27.68
CA PRO A 332 20.90 21.87 -27.32
C PRO A 332 21.24 21.76 -25.83
N ARG A 333 22.51 21.50 -25.54
CA ARG A 333 23.14 21.73 -24.23
C ARG A 333 23.07 23.23 -23.92
N THR A 334 22.54 23.60 -22.76
CA THR A 334 22.73 24.95 -22.21
C THR A 334 23.64 24.85 -20.99
N VAL A 335 24.86 25.33 -21.17
CA VAL A 335 25.85 25.60 -20.13
C VAL A 335 25.46 26.92 -19.46
N LEU A 336 25.36 26.95 -18.14
CA LEU A 336 25.25 28.20 -17.37
C LEU A 336 26.63 28.55 -16.77
N PRO A 337 27.06 29.83 -16.79
CA PRO A 337 28.34 30.27 -16.26
C PRO A 337 28.30 30.43 -14.72
N PRO A 338 29.47 30.43 -14.05
CA PRO A 338 29.53 30.54 -12.59
C PRO A 338 29.29 32.00 -12.17
N GLN A 339 28.44 32.20 -11.16
CA GLN A 339 28.39 33.47 -10.44
C GLN A 339 29.26 33.38 -9.18
N ARG A 340 30.00 34.47 -8.97
CA ARG A 340 31.02 34.69 -7.93
C ARG A 340 30.45 34.72 -6.52
#